data_AF-A0A093IDZ7-F1
#
_entry.id   AF-A0A093IDZ7-F1
#
_cell.length_a   1.000
_cell.length_b   1.000
_cell.length_c   1.000
_cell.angle_alpha   90.00
_cell.angle_beta   90.00
_cell.angle_gamma   90.00
#
_symmetry.space_group_name_H-M   'P 1'
#
loop_
_entity.id
_entity.type
_entity.pdbx_description
1 polymer ?
#
loop_
_entity_poly.entity_id
_entity_poly.type
_entity_poly.pdbx_seq_one_letter_code
_entity_poly.pdbx_strand_id
1 'polypeptide(L)'
;SDHQTSSDVNLSNVRGASDKRDLSFKTEVLSETLETNEQSILVLPGKISCENPGEIFILLKDEIDDEALEIEFISDNQRIRTQPASWNKKVKYMKALDFPAGPVSVNVYCRGAIKTTAQIEYYTALEEIEHIFKKVADPIAFTCQVFKFSTVEKLDKVLTLLLKSKISTYEFNSFQCEERHQQANSNLEEFPTLLHCAARFGLKNLAMFLLSCPEATLACKITNKYGDDPASVAEKHGHRELRKLIKEL
;
A
#
# COMPACT_ATOMS: atom_id res chain seq x y z
N SER A 1 67.80 32.31 0.32
CA SER A 1 66.58 31.48 0.27
C SER A 1 65.51 32.24 -0.48
N ASP A 2 64.98 31.80 -1.61
CA ASP A 2 65.24 30.61 -2.40
C ASP A 2 64.97 30.91 -3.89
N HIS A 3 65.54 30.03 -4.70
CA HIS A 3 65.93 30.24 -6.10
C HIS A 3 64.80 30.17 -7.14
N GLN A 4 65.16 30.80 -8.25
CA GLN A 4 64.63 30.75 -9.62
C GLN A 4 64.93 29.39 -10.31
N THR A 5 64.39 29.22 -11.53
CA THR A 5 64.73 28.27 -12.63
C THR A 5 63.91 26.98 -12.84
N SER A 6 63.00 27.03 -13.84
CA SER A 6 63.07 26.31 -15.13
C SER A 6 63.66 24.90 -15.19
N SER A 7 62.87 23.93 -15.65
CA SER A 7 63.25 23.08 -16.80
C SER A 7 62.04 22.36 -17.43
N ASP A 8 61.95 22.51 -18.74
CA ASP A 8 61.10 21.78 -19.67
C ASP A 8 61.37 20.28 -19.68
N VAL A 9 60.32 19.45 -19.79
CA VAL A 9 60.34 18.28 -20.66
C VAL A 9 59.02 18.20 -21.42
N ASN A 10 59.13 18.23 -22.74
CA ASN A 10 58.08 18.25 -23.72
C ASN A 10 57.80 16.82 -24.24
N LEU A 11 56.58 16.63 -24.75
CA LEU A 11 56.11 15.60 -25.70
C LEU A 11 55.91 14.16 -25.18
N SER A 12 54.64 13.73 -25.09
CA SER A 12 53.93 13.21 -26.27
C SER A 12 52.53 12.68 -25.93
N ASN A 13 51.59 13.02 -26.82
CA ASN A 13 50.22 12.51 -26.87
C ASN A 13 50.17 10.98 -26.89
N VAL A 14 49.47 10.37 -25.94
CA VAL A 14 48.74 9.13 -26.19
C VAL A 14 47.32 9.25 -25.63
N ARG A 15 46.43 9.48 -26.59
CA ARG A 15 45.00 9.18 -26.61
C ARG A 15 44.60 8.03 -25.68
N GLY A 16 43.75 8.36 -24.71
CA GLY A 16 43.02 7.39 -23.88
C GLY A 16 41.87 8.11 -23.20
N ALA A 17 40.78 8.34 -23.94
CA ALA A 17 39.56 8.89 -23.39
C ALA A 17 39.06 7.95 -22.29
N SER A 18 39.03 8.47 -21.07
CA SER A 18 38.51 7.81 -19.88
C SER A 18 37.02 7.53 -20.06
N ASP A 19 36.66 6.25 -19.98
CA ASP A 19 35.29 5.73 -19.95
C ASP A 19 34.48 6.38 -18.81
N LYS A 20 33.79 7.48 -19.10
CA LYS A 20 32.58 7.85 -18.36
C LYS A 20 31.41 7.05 -18.95
N ARG A 21 31.18 5.84 -18.45
CA ARG A 21 29.86 5.22 -18.54
C ARG A 21 28.93 5.96 -17.59
N ASP A 22 28.25 6.97 -18.12
CA ASP A 22 26.96 7.38 -17.59
C ASP A 22 26.03 6.18 -17.73
N LEU A 23 25.82 5.48 -16.62
CA LEU A 23 24.73 4.53 -16.47
C LEU A 23 23.43 5.34 -16.49
N SER A 24 22.96 5.65 -17.69
CA SER A 24 21.60 6.10 -17.91
C SER A 24 20.69 5.01 -17.39
N PHE A 25 20.04 5.24 -16.26
CA PHE A 25 18.90 4.46 -15.85
C PHE A 25 17.81 4.69 -16.91
N LYS A 26 17.79 3.82 -17.92
CA LYS A 26 16.60 3.56 -18.73
C LYS A 26 15.59 2.93 -17.77
N THR A 27 14.90 3.77 -17.02
CA THR A 27 13.58 3.40 -16.55
C THR A 27 12.72 3.39 -17.80
N GLU A 28 12.46 2.18 -18.31
CA GLU A 28 11.45 1.92 -19.32
C GLU A 28 10.19 2.68 -18.92
N VAL A 29 9.95 3.78 -19.62
CA VAL A 29 8.62 4.36 -19.72
C VAL A 29 7.82 3.24 -20.38
N LEU A 30 7.06 2.52 -19.56
CA LEU A 30 5.91 1.73 -19.98
C LEU A 30 4.97 2.71 -20.68
N SER A 31 5.30 2.96 -21.94
CA SER A 31 4.42 3.56 -22.92
C SER A 31 3.48 2.44 -23.28
N GLU A 32 2.58 2.13 -22.34
CA GLU A 32 1.29 1.60 -22.69
C GLU A 32 0.77 2.54 -23.76
N THR A 33 0.66 1.99 -24.96
CA THR A 33 0.05 2.63 -26.10
C THR A 33 -1.42 2.75 -25.75
N LEU A 34 -1.75 3.74 -24.92
CA LEU A 34 -3.12 4.15 -24.69
C LEU A 34 -3.55 4.74 -26.02
N GLU A 35 -4.31 3.94 -26.77
CA GLU A 35 -5.25 4.47 -27.74
C GLU A 35 -5.91 5.69 -27.08
N THR A 36 -5.55 6.88 -27.55
CA THR A 36 -6.16 8.14 -27.14
C THR A 36 -7.60 8.09 -27.59
N ASN A 37 -8.43 7.41 -26.80
CA ASN A 37 -9.85 7.67 -26.72
C ASN A 37 -9.91 9.06 -26.09
N GLU A 38 -9.78 10.09 -26.92
CA GLU A 38 -9.82 11.48 -26.50
C GLU A 38 -11.23 11.76 -25.96
N GLN A 39 -11.48 11.35 -24.71
CA GLN A 39 -12.70 11.68 -24.01
C GLN A 39 -12.83 13.19 -24.05
N SER A 40 -13.88 13.67 -24.73
CA SER A 40 -14.18 15.11 -24.84
C SER A 40 -14.73 15.70 -23.54
N ILE A 41 -14.64 14.92 -22.46
CA ILE A 41 -15.12 15.21 -21.11
C ILE A 41 -14.13 14.67 -20.08
N LEU A 42 -13.95 15.42 -18.99
CA LEU A 42 -13.30 14.96 -17.77
C LEU A 42 -14.21 15.31 -16.58
N VAL A 43 -14.47 14.32 -15.73
CA VAL A 43 -15.27 14.50 -14.50
C VAL A 43 -14.36 14.37 -13.29
N LEU A 44 -14.38 15.38 -12.42
CA LEU A 44 -13.55 15.44 -11.22
C LEU A 44 -14.41 15.66 -9.96
N PRO A 45 -14.11 14.97 -8.85
CA PRO A 45 -13.15 13.86 -8.75
C PRO A 45 -13.66 12.60 -9.47
N GLY A 46 -12.74 11.76 -9.96
CA GLY A 46 -13.10 10.49 -10.61
C GLY A 46 -13.58 9.41 -9.63
N LYS A 47 -13.32 9.58 -8.33
CA LYS A 47 -13.82 8.75 -7.23
C LYS A 47 -14.56 9.62 -6.21
N ILE A 48 -15.72 9.16 -5.76
CA ILE A 48 -16.63 9.91 -4.88
C ILE A 48 -17.02 9.05 -3.67
N SER A 49 -16.92 9.59 -2.46
CA SER A 49 -17.36 8.89 -1.24
C SER A 49 -18.88 8.90 -1.14
N CYS A 50 -19.48 7.75 -0.81
CA CYS A 50 -20.92 7.64 -0.56
C CYS A 50 -21.35 8.43 0.67
N GLU A 51 -20.48 8.54 1.69
CA GLU A 51 -20.78 9.18 2.97
C GLU A 51 -20.58 10.70 2.92
N ASN A 52 -19.68 11.19 2.07
CA ASN A 52 -19.43 12.61 1.88
C ASN A 52 -19.10 12.92 0.40
N PRO A 53 -20.12 12.96 -0.47
CA PRO A 53 -19.91 12.98 -1.92
C PRO A 53 -19.41 14.33 -2.47
N GLY A 54 -19.57 15.43 -1.72
CA GLY A 54 -18.97 16.72 -2.07
C GLY A 54 -19.50 17.33 -3.38
N GLU A 55 -18.60 17.91 -4.16
CA GLU A 55 -18.91 18.56 -5.44
C GLU A 55 -18.19 17.87 -6.60
N ILE A 56 -18.83 17.88 -7.76
CA ILE A 56 -18.26 17.40 -9.02
C ILE A 56 -18.13 18.53 -10.03
N PHE A 57 -17.10 18.42 -10.85
CA PHE A 57 -16.77 19.32 -11.94
C PHE A 57 -16.73 18.53 -13.24
N ILE A 58 -17.36 19.07 -14.27
CA ILE A 58 -17.45 18.47 -15.59
C ILE A 58 -16.79 19.43 -16.57
N LEU A 59 -15.63 19.03 -17.04
CA LEU A 59 -14.78 19.79 -17.94
C LEU A 59 -14.99 19.25 -19.37
N LEU A 60 -15.42 20.11 -20.26
CA LEU A 60 -15.73 19.81 -21.65
C LEU A 60 -14.61 20.33 -22.56
N LYS A 61 -14.19 19.54 -23.54
CA LYS A 61 -13.17 19.93 -24.52
C LYS A 61 -13.65 21.10 -25.38
N ASP A 62 -14.90 21.00 -25.85
CA ASP A 62 -15.57 21.98 -26.70
C ASP A 62 -16.61 22.81 -25.92
N GLU A 63 -16.85 24.05 -26.35
CA GLU A 63 -17.92 24.88 -25.78
C GLU A 63 -19.28 24.33 -26.18
N ILE A 64 -20.19 24.19 -25.21
CA ILE A 64 -21.56 23.71 -25.41
C ILE A 64 -22.54 24.79 -24.95
N ASP A 65 -23.69 24.88 -25.62
CA ASP A 65 -24.79 25.78 -25.27
C ASP A 65 -25.40 25.41 -23.91
N ASP A 66 -25.33 26.33 -22.95
CA ASP A 66 -25.66 26.09 -21.53
C ASP A 66 -27.15 25.84 -21.30
N GLU A 67 -28.02 26.53 -22.05
CA GLU A 67 -29.48 26.55 -21.79
C GLU A 67 -30.16 25.19 -22.07
N ALA A 68 -29.49 24.29 -22.78
CA ALA A 68 -30.01 22.97 -23.13
C ALA A 68 -29.10 21.82 -22.68
N LEU A 69 -28.15 22.09 -21.78
CA LEU A 69 -27.21 21.10 -21.28
C LEU A 69 -27.80 20.35 -20.09
N GLU A 70 -27.91 19.03 -20.24
CA GLU A 70 -28.34 18.13 -19.17
C GLU A 70 -27.25 17.09 -18.93
N ILE A 71 -27.08 16.68 -17.67
CA ILE A 71 -26.21 15.59 -17.30
C ILE A 71 -27.06 14.45 -16.78
N GLU A 72 -26.73 13.26 -17.22
CA GLU A 72 -27.37 12.04 -16.79
C GLU A 72 -26.35 11.10 -16.15
N PHE A 73 -26.68 10.66 -14.94
CA PHE A 73 -25.93 9.70 -14.16
C PHE A 73 -26.65 8.36 -14.22
N ILE A 74 -25.92 7.29 -14.56
CA ILE A 74 -26.46 5.94 -14.72
C ILE A 74 -25.63 4.97 -13.90
N SER A 75 -26.27 4.26 -12.98
CA SER A 75 -25.78 3.05 -12.33
C SER A 75 -26.72 1.88 -12.64
N ASP A 76 -26.40 0.68 -12.17
CA ASP A 76 -27.22 -0.51 -12.37
C ASP A 76 -28.65 -0.34 -11.84
N ASN A 77 -28.81 0.41 -10.75
CA ASN A 77 -30.08 0.53 -10.02
C ASN A 77 -30.76 1.89 -10.18
N GLN A 78 -30.07 2.89 -10.75
CA GLN A 78 -30.58 4.25 -10.76
C GLN A 78 -30.13 5.03 -11.98
N ARG A 79 -31.04 5.86 -12.50
CA ARG A 79 -30.79 6.82 -13.56
C ARG A 79 -31.34 8.17 -13.15
N ILE A 80 -30.49 9.18 -13.07
CA ILE A 80 -30.88 10.54 -12.67
C ILE A 80 -30.42 11.50 -13.76
N ARG A 81 -31.32 12.38 -14.21
CA ARG A 81 -30.98 13.48 -15.12
C ARG A 81 -31.19 14.81 -14.43
N THR A 82 -30.24 15.72 -14.59
CA THR A 82 -30.23 17.02 -13.91
C THR A 82 -29.47 18.05 -14.71
N GLN A 83 -29.61 19.33 -14.34
CA GLN A 83 -28.90 20.44 -14.94
C GLN A 83 -27.82 20.94 -13.98
N PRO A 84 -26.56 21.05 -14.42
CA PRO A 84 -25.50 21.59 -13.58
C PRO A 84 -25.54 23.13 -13.56
N ALA A 85 -24.86 23.72 -12.58
CA ALA A 85 -24.51 25.12 -12.65
C ALA A 85 -23.30 25.31 -13.57
N SER A 86 -23.25 26.46 -14.25
CA SER A 86 -22.11 26.86 -15.06
C SER A 86 -21.10 27.62 -14.22
N TRP A 87 -19.84 27.17 -14.21
CA TRP A 87 -18.72 28.02 -13.78
C TRP A 87 -18.28 28.90 -14.95
N ASN A 88 -18.08 28.28 -16.11
CA ASN A 88 -17.82 28.96 -17.38
C ASN A 88 -18.32 28.08 -18.54
N LYS A 89 -18.02 28.48 -19.78
CA LYS A 89 -18.49 27.78 -21.00
C LYS A 89 -18.00 26.33 -21.13
N LYS A 90 -16.88 25.98 -20.51
CA LYS A 90 -16.28 24.63 -20.57
C LYS A 90 -16.37 23.85 -19.28
N VAL A 91 -16.65 24.52 -18.16
CA VAL A 91 -16.68 23.91 -16.84
C VAL A 91 -18.05 24.06 -16.22
N LYS A 92 -18.67 22.92 -15.95
CA LYS A 92 -19.91 22.80 -15.19
C LYS A 92 -19.61 22.23 -13.81
N TYR A 93 -20.43 22.55 -12.84
CA TYR A 93 -20.28 22.02 -11.48
C TYR A 93 -21.64 21.80 -10.83
N MET A 94 -21.68 20.87 -9.89
CA MET A 94 -22.85 20.57 -9.08
C MET A 94 -22.43 19.78 -7.85
N LYS A 95 -23.33 19.70 -6.86
CA LYS A 95 -23.16 18.71 -5.79
C LYS A 95 -23.23 17.31 -6.38
N ALA A 96 -22.33 16.43 -5.95
CA ALA A 96 -22.39 15.04 -6.32
C ALA A 96 -23.74 14.45 -5.84
N LEU A 97 -24.36 13.65 -6.70
CA LEU A 97 -25.63 13.00 -6.38
C LEU A 97 -25.37 11.78 -5.49
N ASP A 98 -26.37 11.39 -4.71
CA ASP A 98 -26.27 10.19 -3.88
C ASP A 98 -26.45 8.95 -4.76
N PHE A 99 -25.37 8.17 -4.88
CA PHE A 99 -25.34 6.86 -5.55
C PHE A 99 -24.75 5.82 -4.61
N PRO A 100 -25.18 4.55 -4.70
CA PRO A 100 -24.50 3.45 -4.02
C PRO A 100 -23.09 3.24 -4.59
N ALA A 101 -22.23 2.58 -3.82
CA ALA A 101 -20.88 2.23 -4.28
C ALA A 101 -20.92 1.40 -5.58
N GLY A 102 -20.00 1.70 -6.48
CA GLY A 102 -19.92 1.12 -7.81
C GLY A 102 -19.70 2.14 -8.92
N PRO A 103 -19.58 1.67 -10.18
CA PRO A 103 -19.39 2.53 -11.33
C PRO A 103 -20.66 3.30 -11.68
N VAL A 104 -20.49 4.57 -12.04
CA VAL A 104 -21.54 5.45 -12.53
C VAL A 104 -21.11 6.06 -13.85
N SER A 105 -21.91 5.85 -14.89
CA SER A 105 -21.71 6.50 -16.19
C SER A 105 -22.31 7.89 -16.18
N VAL A 106 -21.54 8.88 -16.65
CA VAL A 106 -21.94 10.28 -16.73
C VAL A 106 -22.06 10.67 -18.19
N ASN A 107 -23.28 10.89 -18.65
CA ASN A 107 -23.60 11.29 -20.02
C ASN A 107 -23.94 12.78 -20.05
N VAL A 108 -23.29 13.53 -20.95
CA VAL A 108 -23.65 14.93 -21.21
C VAL A 108 -24.52 15.02 -22.44
N TYR A 109 -25.72 15.53 -22.26
CA TYR A 109 -26.70 15.79 -23.30
C TYR A 109 -26.70 17.26 -23.70
N CYS A 110 -26.91 17.52 -24.99
CA CYS A 110 -27.26 18.84 -25.48
C CYS A 110 -28.36 18.68 -26.53
N ARG A 111 -29.50 19.35 -26.31
CA ARG A 111 -30.68 19.29 -27.20
C ARG A 111 -31.16 17.85 -27.46
N GLY A 112 -31.12 17.01 -26.42
CA GLY A 112 -31.59 15.61 -26.47
C GLY A 112 -30.59 14.59 -27.03
N ALA A 113 -29.43 15.01 -27.55
CA ALA A 113 -28.39 14.10 -28.03
C ALA A 113 -27.22 13.98 -27.03
N ILE A 114 -26.74 12.75 -26.80
CA ILE A 114 -25.51 12.51 -26.03
C ILE A 114 -24.34 13.07 -26.83
N LYS A 115 -23.59 13.98 -26.21
CA LYS A 115 -22.37 14.57 -26.80
C LYS A 115 -21.14 13.81 -26.38
N THR A 116 -21.09 13.36 -25.13
CA THR A 116 -19.91 12.72 -24.56
C THR A 116 -20.28 11.99 -23.27
N THR A 117 -19.44 11.02 -22.91
CA THR A 117 -19.65 10.12 -21.77
C THR A 117 -18.35 9.94 -21.01
N ALA A 118 -18.43 9.94 -19.68
CA ALA A 118 -17.37 9.57 -18.76
C ALA A 118 -17.83 8.47 -17.80
N GLN A 119 -16.89 7.88 -17.07
CA GLN A 119 -17.19 7.05 -15.92
C GLN A 119 -16.55 7.62 -14.65
N ILE A 120 -17.27 7.54 -13.55
CA ILE A 120 -16.81 7.83 -12.19
C ILE A 120 -17.14 6.63 -11.30
N GLU A 121 -16.50 6.55 -10.14
CA GLU A 121 -16.69 5.43 -9.20
C GLU A 121 -17.10 5.96 -7.83
N TYR A 122 -18.22 5.47 -7.31
CA TYR A 122 -18.62 5.69 -5.93
C TYR A 122 -18.03 4.60 -5.05
N TYR A 123 -17.55 4.96 -3.86
CA TYR A 123 -16.96 4.02 -2.91
C TYR A 123 -17.43 4.32 -1.48
N THR A 124 -17.45 3.28 -0.65
CA THR A 124 -17.67 3.41 0.79
C THR A 124 -16.36 3.60 1.55
N ALA A 125 -16.42 4.18 2.74
CA ALA A 125 -15.26 4.32 3.61
C ALA A 125 -14.59 2.96 3.91
N LEU A 126 -15.37 1.87 3.99
CA LEU A 126 -14.84 0.53 4.23
C LEU A 126 -14.06 0.00 3.03
N GLU A 127 -14.58 0.13 1.81
CA GLU A 127 -13.89 -0.30 0.59
C GLU A 127 -12.55 0.42 0.39
N GLU A 128 -12.50 1.72 0.72
CA GLU A 128 -11.25 2.48 0.67
C GLU A 128 -10.24 1.97 1.70
N ILE A 129 -10.69 1.65 2.92
CA ILE A 129 -9.84 1.06 3.97
C ILE A 129 -9.32 -0.32 3.53
N GLU A 130 -10.17 -1.19 2.99
CA GLU A 130 -9.76 -2.50 2.47
C GLU A 130 -8.75 -2.38 1.33
N HIS A 131 -8.97 -1.45 0.42
CA HIS A 131 -8.06 -1.16 -0.68
C HIS A 131 -6.70 -0.65 -0.19
N ILE A 132 -6.68 0.23 0.82
CA ILE A 132 -5.46 0.65 1.50
C ILE A 132 -4.75 -0.55 2.12
N PHE A 133 -5.47 -1.41 2.86
CA PHE A 133 -4.88 -2.60 3.47
C PHE A 133 -4.30 -3.59 2.45
N LYS A 134 -4.94 -3.76 1.30
CA LYS A 134 -4.39 -4.56 0.19
C LYS A 134 -3.09 -3.98 -0.38
N LYS A 135 -2.90 -2.66 -0.31
CA LYS A 135 -1.69 -1.96 -0.78
C LYS A 135 -0.58 -1.87 0.26
N VAL A 136 -0.89 -2.07 1.53
CA VAL A 136 0.13 -2.08 2.60
C VAL A 136 0.97 -3.35 2.44
N ALA A 137 2.18 -3.19 1.92
CA ALA A 137 3.14 -4.28 1.77
C ALA A 137 3.76 -4.73 3.10
N ASP A 138 3.81 -3.83 4.10
CA ASP A 138 4.40 -4.11 5.43
C ASP A 138 3.49 -3.66 6.57
N PRO A 139 2.81 -4.61 7.26
CA PRO A 139 2.00 -4.34 8.44
C PRO A 139 2.73 -3.60 9.57
N ILE A 140 4.04 -3.79 9.70
CA ILE A 140 4.85 -3.11 10.72
C ILE A 140 5.05 -1.65 10.36
N ALA A 141 5.40 -1.36 9.10
CA ALA A 141 5.50 0.02 8.63
C ALA A 141 4.18 0.77 8.82
N PHE A 142 3.05 0.12 8.49
CA PHE A 142 1.72 0.71 8.69
C PHE A 142 1.41 0.96 10.16
N THR A 143 1.63 -0.01 11.05
CA THR A 143 1.39 0.19 12.49
C THR A 143 2.30 1.27 13.07
N CYS A 144 3.57 1.33 12.66
CA CYS A 144 4.47 2.41 13.04
C CYS A 144 3.94 3.79 12.59
N GLN A 145 3.38 3.91 11.39
CA GLN A 145 2.76 5.15 10.92
C GLN A 145 1.53 5.53 11.73
N VAL A 146 0.61 4.59 11.96
CA VAL A 146 -0.65 4.83 12.70
C VAL A 146 -0.37 5.26 14.14
N PHE A 147 0.51 4.55 14.84
CA PHE A 147 0.83 4.82 16.24
C PHE A 147 1.98 5.81 16.43
N LYS A 148 2.50 6.39 15.34
CA LYS A 148 3.64 7.33 15.34
C LYS A 148 4.87 6.76 16.07
N PHE A 149 5.12 5.46 15.92
CA PHE A 149 6.36 4.85 16.39
C PHE A 149 7.49 5.20 15.42
N SER A 150 8.60 5.70 15.97
CA SER A 150 9.78 6.07 15.19
C SER A 150 10.58 4.86 14.69
N THR A 151 10.42 3.69 15.33
CA THR A 151 11.17 2.47 15.02
C THR A 151 10.36 1.21 15.31
N VAL A 152 10.69 0.11 14.61
CA VAL A 152 10.19 -1.24 14.89
C VAL A 152 10.52 -1.67 16.32
N GLU A 153 11.68 -1.24 16.84
CA GLU A 153 12.10 -1.55 18.21
C GLU A 153 11.14 -1.00 19.28
N LYS A 154 10.57 0.20 19.05
CA LYS A 154 9.60 0.78 19.98
C LYS A 154 8.29 -0.01 19.99
N LEU A 155 7.82 -0.41 18.80
CA LEU A 155 6.66 -1.29 18.66
C LEU A 155 6.90 -2.63 19.34
N ASP A 156 8.04 -3.26 19.07
CA ASP A 156 8.46 -4.54 19.66
C ASP A 156 8.47 -4.48 21.21
N LYS A 157 9.01 -3.42 21.80
CA LYS A 157 8.96 -3.20 23.26
C LYS A 157 7.53 -3.10 23.79
N VAL A 158 6.65 -2.35 23.11
CA VAL A 158 5.24 -2.19 23.53
C VAL A 158 4.51 -3.54 23.44
N LEU A 159 4.65 -4.26 22.33
CA LEU A 159 4.05 -5.60 22.16
C LEU A 159 4.54 -6.57 23.23
N THR A 160 5.85 -6.54 23.53
CA THR A 160 6.45 -7.35 24.59
C THR A 160 5.85 -7.02 25.96
N LEU A 161 5.71 -5.74 26.30
CA LEU A 161 5.12 -5.30 27.57
C LEU A 161 3.64 -5.69 27.69
N LEU A 162 2.86 -5.53 26.62
CA LEU A 162 1.46 -5.91 26.59
C LEU A 162 1.30 -7.42 26.80
N LEU A 163 2.10 -8.24 26.12
CA LEU A 163 2.04 -9.69 26.30
C LEU A 163 2.48 -10.10 27.72
N LYS A 164 3.59 -9.52 28.23
CA LYS A 164 4.06 -9.74 29.61
C LYS A 164 2.99 -9.41 30.64
N SER A 165 2.31 -8.27 30.52
CA SER A 165 1.28 -7.87 31.47
C SER A 165 0.10 -8.84 31.48
N LYS A 166 -0.34 -9.31 30.30
CA LYS A 166 -1.42 -10.29 30.17
C LYS A 166 -1.04 -11.65 30.77
N ILE A 167 0.18 -12.12 30.53
CA ILE A 167 0.68 -13.39 31.09
C ILE A 167 0.95 -13.30 32.60
N SER A 168 1.40 -12.16 33.12
CA SER A 168 1.57 -12.00 34.58
C SER A 168 0.24 -11.96 35.35
N THR A 169 -0.86 -11.66 34.64
CA THR A 169 -2.22 -11.58 35.23
C THR A 169 -2.92 -12.94 35.26
N TYR A 170 -2.54 -13.85 34.36
CA TYR A 170 -2.98 -15.24 34.34
C TYR A 170 -1.75 -16.11 34.57
N GLU A 171 -1.56 -16.61 35.80
CA GLU A 171 -0.65 -17.74 36.01
C GLU A 171 -0.88 -18.72 34.86
N PHE A 172 0.20 -19.11 34.18
CA PHE A 172 0.22 -19.92 32.97
C PHE A 172 -0.30 -21.32 33.31
N ASN A 173 -1.57 -21.41 33.68
CA ASN A 173 -2.31 -22.63 33.87
C ASN A 173 -2.41 -23.20 32.47
N SER A 174 -1.44 -24.07 32.18
CA SER A 174 -1.33 -24.93 31.01
C SER A 174 -2.61 -24.87 30.19
N PHE A 175 -2.57 -24.09 29.11
CA PHE A 175 -3.58 -24.19 28.08
C PHE A 175 -3.45 -25.61 27.52
N GLN A 176 -4.10 -26.58 28.16
CA GLN A 176 -4.47 -27.83 27.51
C GLN A 176 -5.56 -27.49 26.49
N CYS A 177 -5.17 -26.74 25.46
CA CYS A 177 -5.97 -26.51 24.30
C CYS A 177 -5.78 -27.74 23.41
N GLU A 178 -6.62 -28.75 23.66
CA GLU A 178 -6.89 -29.90 22.79
C GLU A 178 -5.80 -30.21 21.74
N GLU A 179 -4.66 -30.75 22.21
CA GLU A 179 -3.43 -31.00 21.45
C GLU A 179 -3.56 -31.97 20.26
N ARG A 180 -4.77 -32.41 19.89
CA ARG A 180 -4.99 -33.36 18.79
C ARG A 180 -5.62 -32.77 17.53
N HIS A 181 -6.18 -31.57 17.58
CA HIS A 181 -6.80 -30.94 16.42
C HIS A 181 -6.03 -29.74 15.84
N GLN A 182 -5.11 -29.14 16.61
CA GLN A 182 -4.38 -27.93 16.18
C GLN A 182 -3.12 -28.21 15.35
N GLN A 183 -2.41 -29.32 15.60
CA GLN A 183 -1.21 -29.70 14.85
C GLN A 183 -1.49 -29.96 13.35
N ALA A 184 -2.72 -30.39 13.02
CA ALA A 184 -3.14 -30.63 11.64
C ALA A 184 -3.47 -29.33 10.89
N ASN A 185 -3.93 -28.29 11.61
CA ASN A 185 -4.36 -27.02 11.04
C ASN A 185 -3.27 -25.94 11.06
N SER A 186 -2.25 -26.04 11.93
CA SER A 186 -1.13 -25.09 11.99
C SER A 186 -0.35 -25.02 10.67
N ASN A 187 -0.32 -26.12 9.91
CA ASN A 187 0.33 -26.18 8.60
C ASN A 187 -0.46 -25.45 7.50
N LEU A 188 -1.58 -24.80 7.79
CA LEU A 188 -2.36 -24.00 6.83
C LEU A 188 -2.18 -22.49 7.04
N GLU A 189 -1.62 -22.09 8.18
CA GLU A 189 -1.42 -20.68 8.52
C GLU A 189 -0.03 -20.18 8.11
N GLU A 190 0.07 -18.88 7.81
CA GLU A 190 1.34 -18.23 7.53
C GLU A 190 2.18 -17.99 8.80
N PHE A 191 1.50 -17.70 9.91
CA PHE A 191 2.09 -17.47 11.23
C PHE A 191 1.38 -18.32 12.29
N PRO A 192 1.60 -19.65 12.31
CA PRO A 192 0.90 -20.54 13.25
C PRO A 192 1.26 -20.29 14.72
N THR A 193 2.35 -19.56 14.99
CA THR A 193 2.72 -19.14 16.35
C THR A 193 3.14 -17.68 16.37
N LEU A 194 3.03 -17.04 17.56
CA LEU A 194 3.57 -15.70 17.78
C LEU A 194 5.08 -15.62 17.49
N LEU A 195 5.81 -16.73 17.61
CA LEU A 195 7.24 -16.78 17.31
C LEU A 195 7.49 -16.68 15.79
N HIS A 196 6.64 -17.26 14.94
CA HIS A 196 6.69 -17.04 13.49
C HIS A 196 6.46 -15.56 13.13
N CYS A 197 5.49 -14.92 13.79
CA CYS A 197 5.22 -13.50 13.60
C CYS A 197 6.43 -12.65 14.03
N ALA A 198 6.98 -12.90 15.22
CA ALA A 198 8.17 -12.19 15.69
C ALA A 198 9.38 -12.39 14.77
N ALA A 199 9.56 -13.61 14.24
CA ALA A 199 10.59 -13.95 13.28
C ALA A 199 10.44 -13.22 11.93
N ARG A 200 9.21 -13.17 11.38
CA ARG A 200 8.89 -12.51 10.11
C ARG A 200 9.24 -11.02 10.12
N PHE A 201 8.95 -10.38 11.25
CA PHE A 201 8.98 -8.93 11.40
C PHE A 201 10.18 -8.41 12.19
N GLY A 202 11.07 -9.29 12.65
CA GLY A 202 12.28 -8.90 13.38
C GLY A 202 12.02 -8.36 14.79
N LEU A 203 10.94 -8.80 15.44
CA LEU A 203 10.55 -8.37 16.79
C LEU A 203 11.41 -9.09 17.85
N LYS A 204 12.63 -8.61 18.04
CA LYS A 204 13.66 -9.27 18.85
C LYS A 204 13.27 -9.40 20.33
N ASN A 205 12.73 -8.36 20.94
CA ASN A 205 12.33 -8.35 22.36
C ASN A 205 11.17 -9.32 22.59
N LEU A 206 10.19 -9.32 21.69
CA LEU A 206 9.06 -10.22 21.75
C LEU A 206 9.52 -11.66 21.59
N ALA A 207 10.40 -11.94 20.62
CA ALA A 207 10.96 -13.28 20.44
C ALA A 207 11.74 -13.72 21.68
N MET A 208 12.65 -12.91 22.22
CA MET A 208 13.38 -13.25 23.46
C MET A 208 12.43 -13.60 24.61
N PHE A 209 11.32 -12.88 24.74
CA PHE A 209 10.34 -13.19 25.76
C PHE A 209 9.60 -14.50 25.50
N LEU A 210 9.13 -14.73 24.27
CA LEU A 210 8.47 -15.98 23.88
C LEU A 210 9.39 -17.21 24.06
N LEU A 211 10.68 -17.03 23.80
CA LEU A 211 11.70 -18.06 23.97
C LEU A 211 12.00 -18.38 25.44
N SER A 212 11.61 -17.51 26.38
CA SER A 212 11.72 -17.78 27.82
C SER A 212 10.53 -18.59 28.38
N CYS A 213 9.48 -18.83 27.58
CA CYS A 213 8.31 -19.61 27.99
C CYS A 213 8.62 -21.12 27.94
N PRO A 214 8.01 -21.95 28.80
CA PRO A 214 8.28 -23.40 28.88
C PRO A 214 8.10 -24.15 27.54
N GLU A 215 7.13 -23.74 26.71
CA GLU A 215 6.79 -24.36 25.44
C GLU A 215 7.62 -23.84 24.25
N ALA A 216 8.61 -22.97 24.49
CA ALA A 216 9.43 -22.36 23.44
C ALA A 216 10.08 -23.41 22.51
N THR A 217 10.58 -24.51 23.07
CA THR A 217 11.22 -25.59 22.32
C THR A 217 10.28 -26.25 21.32
N LEU A 218 8.99 -26.39 21.67
CA LEU A 218 7.97 -26.91 20.77
C LEU A 218 7.65 -25.88 19.68
N ALA A 219 7.43 -24.62 20.08
CA ALA A 219 7.12 -23.54 19.16
C ALA A 219 8.21 -23.31 18.09
N CYS A 220 9.48 -23.57 18.41
CA CYS A 220 10.60 -23.50 17.47
C CYS A 220 10.59 -24.61 16.40
N LYS A 221 9.85 -25.70 16.62
CA LYS A 221 9.78 -26.85 15.70
C LYS A 221 8.50 -26.86 14.84
N ILE A 222 7.51 -26.04 15.19
CA ILE A 222 6.28 -25.90 14.40
C ILE A 222 6.65 -25.25 13.06
N THR A 223 6.14 -25.79 11.97
CA THR A 223 6.30 -25.24 10.62
C THR A 223 5.02 -24.56 10.16
N ASN A 224 5.15 -23.49 9.38
CA ASN A 224 4.01 -22.83 8.73
C ASN A 224 3.58 -23.53 7.43
N LYS A 225 2.60 -22.94 6.72
CA LYS A 225 2.12 -23.45 5.42
C LYS A 225 3.15 -23.59 4.30
N TYR A 226 4.32 -22.99 4.47
CA TYR A 226 5.45 -23.08 3.53
C TYR A 226 6.50 -24.10 3.99
N GLY A 227 6.28 -24.79 5.11
CA GLY A 227 7.25 -25.69 5.72
C GLY A 227 8.38 -24.99 6.46
N ASP A 228 8.27 -23.68 6.73
CA ASP A 228 9.28 -22.92 7.44
C ASP A 228 9.01 -22.91 8.94
N ASP A 229 10.03 -23.28 9.72
CA ASP A 229 10.09 -23.01 11.16
C ASP A 229 10.42 -21.52 11.44
N PRO A 230 10.26 -21.02 12.68
CA PRO A 230 10.54 -19.62 13.00
C PRO A 230 11.96 -19.15 12.69
N ALA A 231 12.99 -19.99 12.83
CA ALA A 231 14.36 -19.60 12.49
C ALA A 231 14.52 -19.46 10.97
N SER A 232 13.93 -20.38 10.19
CA SER A 232 13.88 -20.32 8.74
C SER A 232 13.13 -19.08 8.24
N VAL A 233 12.00 -18.72 8.88
CA VAL A 233 11.29 -17.46 8.61
C VAL A 233 12.16 -16.24 8.90
N ALA A 234 12.86 -16.20 10.05
CA ALA A 234 13.76 -15.09 10.38
C ALA A 234 14.89 -14.95 9.33
N GLU A 235 15.44 -16.06 8.85
CA GLU A 235 16.48 -16.07 7.81
C GLU A 235 15.98 -15.50 6.48
N LYS A 236 14.82 -15.98 6.00
CA LYS A 236 14.21 -15.51 4.74
C LYS A 236 13.93 -14.01 4.73
N HIS A 237 13.70 -13.42 5.90
CA HIS A 237 13.39 -11.99 6.05
C HIS A 237 14.59 -11.15 6.52
N GLY A 238 15.80 -11.72 6.52
CA GLY A 238 17.05 -11.00 6.78
C GLY A 238 17.38 -10.78 8.27
N HIS A 239 16.60 -11.34 9.19
CA HIS A 239 16.77 -11.19 10.64
C HIS A 239 17.80 -12.19 11.21
N ARG A 240 19.06 -12.08 10.76
CA ARG A 240 20.13 -13.06 11.05
C ARG A 240 20.41 -13.27 12.54
N GLU A 241 20.41 -12.19 13.31
CA GLU A 241 20.66 -12.27 14.76
C GLU A 241 19.49 -12.94 15.51
N LEU A 242 18.26 -12.70 15.05
CA LEU A 242 17.07 -13.35 15.61
C LEU A 242 17.05 -14.85 15.27
N ARG A 243 17.44 -15.22 14.05
CA ARG A 243 17.61 -16.63 13.68
C ARG A 243 18.60 -17.35 14.59
N LYS A 244 19.76 -16.75 14.89
CA LYS A 244 20.76 -17.36 15.80
C LYS A 244 20.14 -17.60 17.17
N LEU A 245 19.49 -16.58 17.73
CA LEU A 245 18.81 -16.66 19.01
C LEU A 245 17.79 -17.81 19.07
N ILE A 246 16.99 -17.99 18.01
CA ILE A 246 15.99 -19.08 17.94
C ILE A 246 16.66 -20.46 17.86
N LYS A 247 17.80 -20.58 17.16
CA LYS A 247 18.53 -21.86 17.00
C LYS A 247 19.38 -22.26 18.21
N GLU A 248 19.60 -21.34 19.15
CA GLU A 248 20.42 -21.56 20.34
C GLU A 248 19.66 -22.22 21.51
N LEU A 249 18.37 -22.54 21.32
CA LEU A 249 17.50 -23.32 22.23
C LEU A 249 17.42 -24.79 21.81
#